data_AF-A0A3N5IQ65-F1
#
_entry.id   AF-A0A3N5IQ65-F1
#
_cell.length_a   1.000
_cell.length_b   1.000
_cell.length_c   1.000
_cell.angle_alpha   90.00
_cell.angle_beta   90.00
_cell.angle_gamma   90.00
#
_symmetry.space_group_name_H-M   'P 1'
#
loop_
_entity.id
_entity.type
_entity.pdbx_description
1 polymer ?
#
loop_
_entity_poly.entity_id
_entity_poly.type
_entity_poly.pdbx_seq_one_letter_code
_entity_poly.pdbx_strand_id
1 'polypeptide(L)' 'MAGDRILLDHGSGGRSSHDLIARTVLPYFQNVFLNDLNDSAALDLEGVRLAFTTDSYVVDPIFFPGGDIGSL' A
#
# COMPACT_ATOMS: atom_id res chain seq x y z
N MET A 1 9.19 -10.26 19.53
CA MET A 1 9.69 -10.15 18.14
C MET A 1 8.48 -10.32 17.24
N ALA A 2 8.23 -9.39 16.31
CA ALA A 2 7.33 -9.71 15.19
C ALA A 2 7.91 -10.96 14.52
N GLY A 3 7.09 -11.98 14.26
CA GLY A 3 7.59 -13.29 13.84
C GLY A 3 8.50 -13.18 12.61
N ASP A 4 9.57 -13.96 12.56
CA ASP A 4 10.61 -13.96 11.49
C ASP A 4 10.08 -14.34 10.09
N ARG A 5 8.76 -14.43 9.88
CA ARG A 5 8.13 -14.94 8.66
C ARG A 5 7.01 -14.03 8.19
N ILE A 6 7.04 -13.70 6.90
CA ILE A 6 5.91 -13.07 6.22
C ILE A 6 4.88 -14.15 5.88
N LEU A 7 3.63 -13.91 6.26
CA LEU A 7 2.46 -14.73 5.96
C LEU A 7 1.55 -14.03 4.95
N LEU A 8 0.65 -14.79 4.32
CA LEU A 8 -0.35 -14.24 3.39
C LEU A 8 -1.22 -13.15 4.03
N ASP A 9 -1.52 -13.26 5.32
CA ASP A 9 -2.33 -12.27 6.04
C ASP A 9 -1.67 -10.88 6.16
N HIS A 10 -0.35 -10.78 5.94
CA HIS A 10 0.32 -9.48 5.84
C HIS A 10 0.08 -8.77 4.50
N GLY A 11 -0.51 -9.45 3.51
CA GLY A 11 -0.92 -8.89 2.22
C GLY A 11 -2.43 -8.84 2.03
N SER A 12 -3.23 -9.12 3.08
CA SER A 12 -4.69 -9.16 3.00
C SER A 12 -5.37 -7.79 3.10
N GLY A 13 -4.61 -6.72 3.41
CA GLY A 13 -5.12 -5.36 3.65
C GLY A 13 -5.73 -5.16 5.05
N GLY A 14 -5.81 -6.21 5.86
CA GLY A 14 -6.39 -6.16 7.21
C GLY A 14 -5.42 -5.68 8.30
N ARG A 15 -5.77 -5.99 9.55
CA ARG A 15 -5.00 -5.60 10.74
C ARG A 15 -3.53 -6.01 10.67
N SER A 16 -3.24 -7.24 10.25
CA SER A 16 -1.87 -7.76 10.16
C SER A 16 -1.04 -7.00 9.12
N SER A 17 -1.66 -6.55 8.02
CA SER A 17 -1.02 -5.70 7.00
C SER A 17 -0.68 -4.32 7.59
N HIS A 18 -1.63 -3.70 8.30
CA HIS A 18 -1.40 -2.43 8.97
C HIS A 18 -0.31 -2.51 10.06
N ASP A 19 -0.32 -3.56 10.89
CA ASP A 19 0.71 -3.81 11.90
C ASP A 19 2.10 -3.99 11.27
N LEU A 20 2.20 -4.68 10.12
CA LEU A 20 3.46 -4.82 9.38
C LEU A 20 3.99 -3.45 8.91
N ILE A 21 3.14 -2.64 8.28
CA ILE A 21 3.52 -1.29 7.80
C ILE A 21 3.97 -0.43 8.98
N ALA A 22 3.16 -0.35 10.04
CA ALA A 22 3.42 0.53 11.17
C ALA A 22 4.69 0.18 11.94
N ARG A 23 5.00 -1.11 12.08
CA ARG A 23 6.12 -1.58 12.92
C ARG A 23 7.41 -1.86 12.16
N THR A 24 7.32 -2.11 10.85
CA THR A 24 8.47 -2.60 10.06
C THR A 24 8.81 -1.65 8.92
N VAL A 25 7.85 -1.01 8.28
CA VAL A 25 8.11 -0.07 7.18
C VAL A 25 8.30 1.33 7.71
N LEU A 26 7.31 1.86 8.43
CA LEU A 26 7.32 3.24 8.90
C LEU A 26 8.61 3.64 9.61
N PRO A 27 9.13 2.89 10.62
CA PRO A 27 10.28 3.34 11.41
C PRO A 27 11.54 3.68 10.59
N TYR A 28 11.68 3.12 9.39
CA TYR A 28 12.83 3.38 8.51
C TYR A 28 12.57 4.48 7.49
N PHE A 29 11.31 4.84 7.23
CA PHE A 29 10.91 5.76 6.16
C PHE A 29 10.02 6.93 6.62
N GLN A 30 9.88 7.15 7.93
CA GLN A 30 9.00 8.18 8.51
C GLN A 30 9.27 9.55 7.89
N ASN A 31 8.22 10.18 7.37
CA ASN A 31 8.25 11.53 6.82
C ASN A 31 6.83 12.10 6.75
N VAL A 32 6.72 13.40 6.49
CA VAL A 32 5.44 14.12 6.46
C VAL A 32 4.42 13.56 5.46
N PHE A 33 4.86 12.89 4.40
CA PHE A 33 3.97 12.32 3.38
C PHE A 33 3.49 10.92 3.75
N LEU A 34 4.38 10.09 4.31
CA LEU A 34 4.07 8.68 4.61
C LEU A 34 3.38 8.48 5.96
N ASN A 35 3.56 9.40 6.91
CA ASN A 35 3.03 9.26 8.27
C ASN A 35 1.49 9.26 8.34
N ASP A 36 0.82 9.86 7.36
CA ASP A 36 -0.64 9.93 7.31
C ASP A 36 -1.28 8.60 6.88
N LEU A 37 -0.52 7.73 6.20
CA LEU A 37 -1.01 6.43 5.68
C LEU A 37 -2.33 6.52 4.88
N ASN A 38 -2.49 7.61 4.13
CA ASN A 38 -3.63 7.82 3.23
C ASN A 38 -3.46 7.03 1.92
N ASP A 39 -4.51 7.03 1.09
CA ASP A 39 -4.51 6.39 -0.24
C ASP A 39 -3.51 7.02 -1.24
N SER A 40 -2.98 8.20 -0.94
CA SER A 40 -1.99 8.90 -1.75
C SER A 40 -1.17 9.89 -0.92
N ALA A 41 0.02 10.23 -1.41
CA ALA A 41 0.77 11.38 -0.95
C ALA A 41 0.28 12.64 -1.66
N ALA A 42 0.01 13.70 -0.89
CA ALA A 42 -0.24 15.03 -1.43
C ALA A 42 1.08 15.80 -1.57
N LEU A 43 1.48 16.10 -2.80
CA LEU A 43 2.75 16.77 -3.12
C LEU A 43 2.46 18.16 -3.70
N ASP A 44 3.01 19.21 -3.08
CA ASP A 44 2.96 20.56 -3.62
C ASP A 44 4.22 20.82 -4.47
N LEU A 45 4.06 20.86 -5.79
CA LEU A 45 5.14 21.11 -6.75
C LEU A 45 4.80 22.33 -7.59
N GLU A 46 5.64 23.37 -7.51
CA GLU A 46 5.50 24.61 -8.30
C GLU A 46 4.12 25.28 -8.18
N GLY A 47 3.49 25.19 -6.99
CA GLY A 47 2.16 25.75 -6.74
C GLY A 47 0.99 24.88 -7.22
N VAL A 48 1.28 23.67 -7.70
CA VAL A 48 0.27 22.65 -8.07
C VAL A 48 0.26 21.54 -7.01
N ARG A 49 -0.93 21.19 -6.54
CA ARG A 49 -1.13 20.07 -5.61
C ARG A 49 -1.39 18.78 -6.39
N LEU A 50 -0.48 17.83 -6.30
CA LEU A 50 -0.57 16.52 -6.96
C LEU A 50 -0.90 15.42 -5.95
N ALA A 51 -1.75 14.49 -6.35
CA ALA A 51 -1.92 13.21 -5.65
C ALA A 51 -1.04 12.15 -6.33
N PHE A 52 -0.17 11.50 -5.57
CA PHE A 52 0.68 10.41 -6.05
C PHE A 52 0.41 9.14 -5.26
N THR A 53 0.15 8.04 -5.97
CA THR A 53 -0.13 6.74 -5.38
C THR A 53 0.46 5.62 -6.23
N THR A 54 0.57 4.43 -5.66
CA THR A 54 1.07 3.23 -6.33
C THR A 54 0.35 2.01 -5.78
N ASP A 55 0.08 1.04 -6.64
CA ASP A 55 -0.43 -0.26 -6.25
C ASP A 55 0.13 -1.34 -7.19
N SER A 56 0.07 -2.59 -6.75
CA SER A 56 0.41 -3.76 -7.56
C SER A 56 -0.77 -4.72 -7.58
N TYR A 57 -1.17 -5.15 -8.77
CA TYR A 57 -2.29 -6.06 -8.95
C TYR A 57 -1.78 -7.49 -9.12
N VAL A 58 -2.31 -8.43 -8.34
CA VAL A 58 -1.89 -9.84 -8.31
C VAL A 58 -3.07 -10.82 -8.41
N VAL A 59 -4.21 -10.35 -8.95
CA VAL A 59 -5.42 -11.16 -9.10
C VAL A 59 -5.17 -12.39 -9.98
N ASP A 60 -5.75 -13.52 -9.58
CA ASP A 60 -5.72 -14.80 -10.28
C ASP A 60 -7.13 -15.43 -10.26
N PRO A 61 -7.72 -15.81 -11.40
CA PRO A 61 -7.16 -15.79 -12.76
C PRO A 61 -7.02 -14.37 -13.34
N ILE A 62 -6.16 -14.23 -14.35
CA ILE A 62 -5.92 -12.94 -15.04
C ILE A 62 -7.20 -12.37 -15.69
N PHE A 63 -8.10 -13.22 -16.19
CA PHE A 63 -9.38 -12.84 -16.78
C PHE A 63 -10.52 -13.52 -16.01
N PHE A 64 -11.54 -12.76 -15.62
CA PHE A 64 -12.66 -13.24 -14.80
C PHE A 64 -13.99 -12.58 -15.23
N PRO A 65 -15.15 -13.14 -14.87
CA PRO A 65 -16.43 -12.53 -15.18
C PRO A 65 -16.51 -11.12 -14.57
N GLY A 66 -16.48 -10.10 -15.44
CA GLY A 66 -16.58 -8.69 -15.07
C GLY A 66 -15.30 -7.86 -15.26
N GLY A 67 -14.13 -8.47 -15.47
CA GLY A 67 -12.86 -7.72 -15.62
C GLY A 67 -11.62 -8.57 -15.87
N ASP A 68 -10.46 -7.94 -15.77
CA ASP A 68 -9.14 -8.58 -15.87
C ASP A 68 -8.09 -7.84 -15.01
N ILE A 69 -6.84 -8.31 -14.97
CA ILE A 69 -5.79 -7.67 -14.18
C ILE A 69 -5.48 -6.21 -14.59
N GLY A 70 -5.82 -5.81 -15.82
CA GLY A 70 -5.62 -4.46 -16.33
C GLY A 70 -6.87 -3.58 -16.21
N SER A 71 -8.03 -4.14 -15.87
CA SER A 71 -9.31 -3.45 -15.83
C SER A 71 -10.20 -3.94 -14.69
N LEU A 72 -10.69 -2.96 -13.91
CA LEU A 72 -11.21 -3.00 -12.53
C LEU A 72 -10.15 -2.74 -11.45
#